data_AF-A0A930JH93-F1
#
_entry.id   AF-A0A930JH93-F1
#
_cell.length_a   1.000
_cell.length_b   1.000
_cell.length_c   1.000
_cell.angle_alpha   90.00
_cell.angle_beta   90.00
_cell.angle_gamma   90.00
#
_symmetry.space_group_name_H-M   'P 1'
#
loop_
_entity.id
_entity.type
_entity.pdbx_description
1 polymer ?
#
loop_
_entity_poly.entity_id
_entity_poly.type
_entity_poly.pdbx_seq_one_letter_code
_entity_poly.pdbx_strand_id
1 'polypeptide(L)'
;MVKHLHSVLTLVLGFFSVAASAQAPATVTKLDDGYYRIVNARQRTDGKQYVYVTGKIAAQPNATKAEATTLPGTIIHLKTKVDDKDASRLNVTTLRSQGVDVINDYLNDAIEKVEGELNKKLKEKLGVLGGEFAYGTVKDDVIGKWDLEMHMKPVTTSDGRTAYYALATVPSMVPVVDFYASYSQNFFYGGAVKNAVKAVSMDLYNALEAKNPDKVWDEVLKLALAKIESSPYAGTDIANVVKRYINADRINQGQTYYLMSGGLKKITVANKAYDPANPTGTSHNEYDGALPKFDFVNNNTTDQWFGAELPVVEDAAMWILEKVDDTNYFGVKPSTNMRGRDGKYYTTLYVDFPFQIKGDVKAYTIEGVEAKNADGYYFAKVKKLAQQGDVVPAQTAVVLECNSTNPADNQLLPQGDEKFNPSNNRLCGTFFGEAINGLTVKDGTGAERNVTRDNIRAFNINTADSRNPIGFYKVKSNVTNIPGNKAFLVLTNAEAQAKGFVLEFEDGGTTGIETIENSKHSTEDGVYYDLQGRRVENPTRGVYIVNGKKVVVK
;
A
#
# COMPACT_ATOMS: atom_id res chain seq x y z
N MET A 1 -30.45 -37.93 -22.20
CA MET A 1 -30.12 -36.63 -21.58
C MET A 1 -28.67 -36.69 -21.12
N VAL A 2 -27.68 -36.57 -22.01
CA VAL A 2 -27.28 -35.34 -22.73
C VAL A 2 -27.00 -34.22 -21.73
N LYS A 3 -25.71 -33.86 -21.59
CA LYS A 3 -25.10 -32.81 -20.75
C LYS A 3 -24.66 -33.19 -19.32
N HIS A 4 -23.97 -34.31 -19.15
CA HIS A 4 -23.21 -34.57 -17.90
C HIS A 4 -21.87 -35.24 -18.20
N LEU A 5 -20.89 -34.46 -18.67
CA LEU A 5 -19.46 -34.78 -18.51
C LEU A 5 -18.58 -33.62 -19.03
N HIS A 6 -18.57 -32.48 -18.34
CA HIS A 6 -17.72 -31.33 -18.71
C HIS A 6 -17.04 -30.67 -17.50
N SER A 7 -16.88 -31.39 -16.38
CA SER A 7 -16.54 -30.75 -15.10
C SER A 7 -15.26 -31.22 -14.40
N VAL A 8 -14.25 -31.71 -15.13
CA VAL A 8 -12.94 -32.06 -14.52
C VAL A 8 -11.78 -31.17 -14.99
N LEU A 9 -12.02 -30.27 -15.95
CA LEU A 9 -10.99 -29.36 -16.45
C LEU A 9 -11.44 -27.91 -16.31
N THR A 10 -11.23 -27.30 -15.13
CA THR A 10 -11.43 -25.85 -14.99
C THR A 10 -10.58 -25.18 -13.92
N LEU A 11 -9.77 -25.91 -13.16
CA LEU A 11 -8.96 -25.30 -12.10
C LEU A 11 -7.66 -26.10 -11.95
N VAL A 12 -6.68 -25.78 -12.78
CA VAL A 12 -5.29 -26.14 -12.49
C VAL A 12 -4.49 -24.86 -12.67
N LEU A 13 -4.39 -24.12 -11.58
CA LEU A 13 -3.48 -23.01 -11.35
C LEU A 13 -3.01 -23.14 -9.92
N GLY A 14 -1.72 -23.35 -9.74
CA GLY A 14 -1.09 -23.21 -8.43
C GLY A 14 -0.92 -24.52 -7.66
N PHE A 15 -0.14 -25.46 -8.19
CA PHE A 15 1.12 -25.94 -7.61
C PHE A 15 1.31 -25.94 -6.07
N PHE A 16 1.83 -26.93 -5.29
CA PHE A 16 3.03 -27.83 -5.20
C PHE A 16 4.04 -27.83 -3.96
N SER A 17 4.96 -28.77 -3.80
CA SER A 17 5.43 -29.34 -2.52
C SER A 17 6.80 -29.04 -1.81
N VAL A 18 6.89 -29.68 -0.62
CA VAL A 18 7.90 -30.38 0.24
C VAL A 18 9.35 -29.94 0.31
N ALA A 19 9.82 -29.74 1.55
CA ALA A 19 11.22 -29.66 1.95
C ALA A 19 11.85 -31.02 2.28
N ALA A 20 13.06 -31.25 1.78
CA ALA A 20 13.98 -32.30 2.21
C ALA A 20 14.85 -31.79 3.39
N SER A 21 15.09 -32.63 4.39
CA SER A 21 15.79 -32.27 5.63
C SER A 21 17.31 -32.20 5.47
N ALA A 22 17.89 -31.03 5.76
CA ALA A 22 19.31 -30.86 6.07
C ALA A 22 19.48 -30.29 7.50
N GLN A 23 20.61 -30.63 8.11
CA GLN A 23 21.07 -30.37 9.48
C GLN A 23 20.53 -29.08 10.14
N ALA A 24 20.00 -29.22 11.38
CA ALA A 24 19.30 -28.18 12.13
C ALA A 24 20.11 -26.87 12.22
N PRO A 25 19.62 -25.77 11.62
CA PRO A 25 20.32 -24.49 11.67
C PRO A 25 20.11 -23.80 13.03
N ALA A 26 20.99 -22.85 13.36
CA ALA A 26 20.88 -22.04 14.57
C ALA A 26 19.51 -21.35 14.65
N THR A 27 18.87 -21.42 15.82
CA THR A 27 17.52 -20.89 16.06
C THR A 27 17.46 -19.39 15.75
N VAL A 28 16.56 -19.00 14.83
CA VAL A 28 16.34 -17.60 14.48
C VAL A 28 15.69 -16.83 15.62
N THR A 29 16.14 -15.60 15.87
CA THR A 29 15.44 -14.68 16.77
C THR A 29 14.23 -14.08 16.04
N LYS A 30 13.05 -14.28 16.62
CA LYS A 30 11.79 -13.71 16.12
C LYS A 30 11.88 -12.17 16.09
N LEU A 31 11.39 -11.56 15.01
CA LEU A 31 11.24 -10.11 14.94
C LEU A 31 10.03 -9.66 15.78
N ASP A 32 10.16 -8.53 16.48
CA ASP A 32 9.05 -7.90 17.19
C ASP A 32 7.92 -7.53 16.22
N ASP A 33 6.69 -7.71 16.67
CA ASP A 33 5.51 -7.17 16.01
C ASP A 33 5.59 -5.63 15.96
N GLY A 34 5.31 -5.03 14.81
CA GLY A 34 5.30 -3.58 14.68
C GLY A 34 5.57 -3.05 13.28
N TYR A 35 5.91 -1.76 13.22
CA TYR A 35 6.08 -1.03 11.97
C TYR A 35 7.53 -0.91 11.57
N TYR A 36 7.80 -1.23 10.30
CA TYR A 36 9.12 -1.24 9.71
C TYR A 36 9.11 -0.52 8.36
N ARG A 37 10.30 -0.10 7.93
CA ARG A 37 10.61 0.15 6.53
C ARG A 37 11.44 -1.00 6.00
N ILE A 38 11.14 -1.42 4.77
CA ILE A 38 11.90 -2.44 4.07
C ILE A 38 12.89 -1.74 3.14
N VAL A 39 14.17 -2.03 3.31
CA VAL A 39 15.27 -1.36 2.60
C VAL A 39 16.07 -2.41 1.85
N ASN A 40 16.32 -2.19 0.55
CA ASN A 40 17.23 -3.07 -0.18
C ASN A 40 18.66 -2.92 0.34
N ALA A 41 19.34 -4.03 0.62
CA ALA A 41 20.67 -4.00 1.20
C ALA A 41 21.72 -3.43 0.23
N ARG A 42 21.54 -3.62 -1.09
CA ARG A 42 22.44 -3.06 -2.10
C ARG A 42 22.23 -1.55 -2.24
N GLN A 43 23.33 -0.80 -2.07
CA GLN A 43 23.32 0.63 -2.32
C GLN A 43 23.23 0.95 -3.80
N ARG A 44 22.37 1.92 -4.14
CA ARG A 44 22.16 2.39 -5.50
C ARG A 44 22.65 3.82 -5.64
N THR A 45 23.15 4.15 -6.82
CA THR A 45 23.66 5.49 -7.13
C THR A 45 22.58 6.56 -7.11
N ASP A 46 21.31 6.20 -7.34
CA ASP A 46 20.15 7.09 -7.23
C ASP A 46 19.60 7.24 -5.79
N GLY A 47 20.18 6.52 -4.82
CA GLY A 47 19.77 6.53 -3.42
C GLY A 47 18.41 5.88 -3.14
N LYS A 48 17.75 5.30 -4.15
CA LYS A 48 16.43 4.66 -4.02
C LYS A 48 16.59 3.23 -3.56
N GLN A 49 16.10 2.91 -2.36
CA GLN A 49 16.24 1.58 -1.77
C GLN A 49 15.03 1.17 -0.95
N TYR A 50 14.18 2.13 -0.58
CA TYR A 50 13.06 1.93 0.33
C TYR A 50 11.84 1.48 -0.47
N VAL A 51 11.21 0.41 0.00
CA VAL A 51 9.93 -0.07 -0.54
C VAL A 51 8.87 1.00 -0.30
N TYR A 52 8.20 1.39 -1.38
CA TYR A 52 7.09 2.33 -1.38
C TYR A 52 5.89 1.72 -2.06
N VAL A 53 4.81 1.55 -1.30
CA VAL A 53 3.52 1.02 -1.74
C VAL A 53 2.70 2.17 -2.31
N THR A 54 2.35 2.06 -3.59
CA THR A 54 1.65 3.10 -4.36
C THR A 54 0.26 2.67 -4.84
N GLY A 55 -0.09 1.41 -4.66
CA GLY A 55 -1.40 0.89 -5.02
C GLY A 55 -1.65 -0.49 -4.42
N LYS A 56 -2.87 -1.00 -4.58
CA LYS A 56 -3.33 -2.28 -3.98
C LYS A 56 -2.46 -3.49 -4.31
N ILE A 57 -1.84 -3.48 -5.48
CA ILE A 57 -0.94 -4.54 -5.98
C ILE A 57 0.36 -3.94 -6.54
N ALA A 58 0.73 -2.74 -6.08
CA ALA A 58 1.84 -1.97 -6.62
C ALA A 58 2.74 -1.44 -5.51
N ALA A 59 3.95 -1.97 -5.46
CA ALA A 59 5.03 -1.49 -4.61
C ALA A 59 6.35 -1.59 -5.38
N GLN A 60 7.31 -0.71 -5.09
CA GLN A 60 8.66 -0.76 -5.65
C GLN A 60 9.69 -0.23 -4.63
N PRO A 61 10.95 -0.69 -4.65
CA PRO A 61 12.03 -0.15 -3.81
C PRO A 61 12.56 1.21 -4.32
N ASN A 62 11.65 2.14 -4.63
CA ASN A 62 11.90 3.35 -5.40
C ASN A 62 11.89 4.66 -4.60
N ALA A 63 11.77 4.59 -3.28
CA ALA A 63 11.92 5.75 -2.41
C ALA A 63 13.35 5.89 -1.89
N THR A 64 13.81 7.13 -1.78
CA THR A 64 15.05 7.49 -1.08
C THR A 64 14.83 7.49 0.44
N LYS A 65 15.93 7.46 1.20
CA LYS A 65 15.86 7.57 2.68
C LYS A 65 15.12 8.83 3.13
N ALA A 66 15.38 9.97 2.49
CA ALA A 66 14.72 11.23 2.83
C ALA A 66 13.21 11.19 2.56
N GLU A 67 12.79 10.67 1.41
CA GLU A 67 11.37 10.52 1.06
C GLU A 67 10.65 9.57 2.02
N ALA A 68 11.28 8.43 2.37
CA ALA A 68 10.70 7.42 3.24
C ALA A 68 10.38 7.91 4.67
N THR A 69 11.02 8.98 5.14
CA THR A 69 10.65 9.60 6.43
C THR A 69 9.27 10.26 6.43
N THR A 70 8.71 10.55 5.25
CA THR A 70 7.46 11.33 5.11
C THR A 70 6.37 10.66 4.29
N LEU A 71 6.69 9.57 3.58
CA LEU A 71 5.75 8.82 2.75
C LEU A 71 5.06 7.70 3.55
N PRO A 72 3.74 7.76 3.79
CA PRO A 72 3.02 6.72 4.52
C PRO A 72 3.14 5.33 3.87
N GLY A 73 3.22 5.26 2.54
CA GLY A 73 3.38 3.99 1.82
C GLY A 73 4.72 3.28 2.03
N THR A 74 5.65 3.87 2.80
CA THR A 74 6.89 3.19 3.22
C THR A 74 6.79 2.54 4.59
N ILE A 75 5.70 2.79 5.33
CA ILE A 75 5.42 2.21 6.63
C ILE A 75 4.69 0.89 6.44
N ILE A 76 5.28 -0.19 6.93
CA ILE A 76 4.79 -1.55 6.75
C ILE A 76 4.64 -2.20 8.13
N HIS A 77 3.43 -2.63 8.47
CA HIS A 77 3.20 -3.49 9.62
C HIS A 77 3.65 -4.90 9.26
N LEU A 78 4.65 -5.40 10.00
CA LEU A 78 5.24 -6.71 9.79
C LEU A 78 5.11 -7.53 11.07
N LYS A 79 4.51 -8.71 10.94
CA LYS A 79 4.44 -9.71 11.99
C LYS A 79 4.98 -11.03 11.47
N THR A 80 5.80 -11.67 12.29
CA THR A 80 6.41 -12.97 11.96
C THR A 80 6.20 -13.98 13.08
N LYS A 81 6.31 -15.27 12.75
CA LYS A 81 6.48 -16.38 13.69
C LYS A 81 7.69 -17.21 13.25
N VAL A 82 8.35 -17.90 14.18
CA VAL A 82 9.35 -18.90 13.81
C VAL A 82 8.65 -20.00 13.02
N ASP A 83 9.25 -20.47 11.92
CA ASP A 83 8.67 -21.56 11.15
C ASP A 83 8.72 -22.87 11.96
N ASP A 84 7.56 -23.51 12.08
CA ASP A 84 7.42 -24.79 12.77
C ASP A 84 8.12 -25.93 12.01
N LYS A 85 8.34 -25.79 10.70
CA LYS A 85 9.00 -26.78 9.84
C LYS A 85 10.51 -26.53 9.67
N ASP A 86 10.97 -25.30 9.84
CA ASP A 86 12.38 -24.90 9.70
C ASP A 86 12.73 -23.74 10.65
N ALA A 87 13.26 -24.06 11.83
CA ALA A 87 13.61 -23.08 12.86
C ALA A 87 14.71 -22.06 12.48
N SER A 88 15.23 -22.11 11.24
CA SER A 88 16.17 -21.12 10.69
C SER A 88 15.51 -19.95 9.97
N ARG A 89 14.20 -20.03 9.71
CA ARG A 89 13.42 -19.01 9.01
C ARG A 89 12.16 -18.62 9.80
N LEU A 90 11.56 -17.53 9.35
CA LEU A 90 10.38 -16.91 9.94
C LEU A 90 9.25 -16.93 8.92
N ASN A 91 8.05 -17.35 9.31
CA ASN A 91 6.85 -17.22 8.49
C ASN A 91 6.28 -15.82 8.69
N VAL A 92 5.97 -15.13 7.58
CA VAL A 92 5.32 -13.82 7.61
C VAL A 92 3.82 -14.03 7.80
N THR A 93 3.28 -13.53 8.91
CA THR A 93 1.85 -13.68 9.26
C THR A 93 1.05 -12.41 9.01
N THR A 94 1.72 -11.26 8.91
CA THR A 94 1.11 -9.97 8.55
C THR A 94 2.13 -9.19 7.74
N LEU A 95 1.69 -8.69 6.59
CA LEU A 95 2.45 -7.76 5.75
C LEU A 95 1.47 -6.71 5.22
N ARG A 96 1.30 -5.63 5.98
CA ARG A 96 0.24 -4.64 5.75
C ARG A 96 0.78 -3.24 5.53
N SER A 97 0.25 -2.54 4.53
CA SER A 97 0.51 -1.11 4.31
C SER A 97 -0.60 -0.51 3.48
N GLN A 98 -0.92 0.77 3.72
CA GLN A 98 -1.91 1.51 2.94
C GLN A 98 -3.29 0.82 2.89
N GLY A 99 -3.66 0.12 3.96
CA GLY A 99 -4.94 -0.58 4.08
C GLY A 99 -5.03 -1.88 3.28
N VAL A 100 -3.88 -2.45 2.91
CA VAL A 100 -3.77 -3.71 2.15
C VAL A 100 -2.96 -4.69 3.00
N ASP A 101 -3.54 -5.81 3.43
CA ASP A 101 -2.80 -6.92 4.05
C ASP A 101 -2.60 -8.05 3.03
N VAL A 102 -1.38 -8.20 2.53
CA VAL A 102 -1.06 -9.17 1.48
C VAL A 102 -1.25 -10.62 1.95
N ILE A 103 -1.05 -10.89 3.24
CA ILE A 103 -1.14 -12.25 3.77
C ILE A 103 -2.59 -12.59 4.08
N ASN A 104 -3.26 -11.76 4.88
CA ASN A 104 -4.56 -12.09 5.43
C ASN A 104 -5.72 -11.79 4.48
N ASP A 105 -5.64 -10.72 3.68
CA ASP A 105 -6.74 -10.31 2.79
C ASP A 105 -6.62 -10.91 1.38
N TYR A 106 -5.43 -11.40 0.99
CA TYR A 106 -5.16 -11.88 -0.36
C TYR A 106 -4.67 -13.33 -0.41
N LEU A 107 -3.53 -13.64 0.20
CA LEU A 107 -2.90 -14.96 0.07
C LEU A 107 -3.76 -16.06 0.71
N ASN A 108 -4.07 -15.92 2.01
CA ASN A 108 -4.85 -16.91 2.75
C ASN A 108 -6.24 -17.08 2.14
N ASP A 109 -6.89 -15.96 1.82
CA ASP A 109 -8.19 -15.91 1.13
C ASP A 109 -8.17 -16.63 -0.22
N ALA A 110 -7.10 -16.48 -1.01
CA ALA A 110 -6.96 -17.14 -2.31
C ALA A 110 -6.75 -18.66 -2.13
N ILE A 111 -5.93 -19.07 -1.16
CA ILE A 111 -5.71 -20.48 -0.82
C ILE A 111 -7.03 -21.13 -0.39
N GLU A 112 -7.78 -20.48 0.51
CA GLU A 112 -9.08 -21.00 0.97
C GLU A 112 -10.09 -21.14 -0.17
N LYS A 113 -10.15 -20.17 -1.09
CA LYS A 113 -11.02 -20.24 -2.28
C LYS A 113 -10.64 -21.41 -3.18
N VAL A 114 -9.35 -21.66 -3.38
CA VAL A 114 -8.86 -22.79 -4.18
C VAL A 114 -9.20 -24.13 -3.51
N GLU A 115 -8.93 -24.25 -2.21
CA GLU A 115 -9.27 -25.42 -1.40
C GLU A 115 -10.78 -25.74 -1.43
N GLY A 116 -11.60 -24.71 -1.22
CA GLY A 116 -13.06 -24.83 -1.25
C GLY A 116 -13.58 -25.29 -2.61
N GLU A 117 -13.11 -24.67 -3.70
CA GLU A 117 -13.56 -25.02 -5.05
C GLU A 117 -13.06 -26.41 -5.48
N LEU A 118 -11.88 -26.83 -5.03
CA LEU A 118 -11.38 -28.19 -5.21
C LEU A 118 -12.26 -29.22 -4.50
N ASN A 119 -12.54 -29.02 -3.21
CA ASN A 119 -13.39 -29.91 -2.42
C ASN A 119 -14.78 -30.07 -3.08
N LYS A 120 -15.37 -28.95 -3.47
CA LYS A 120 -16.67 -28.92 -4.17
C LYS A 120 -16.63 -29.75 -5.45
N LYS A 121 -15.60 -29.59 -6.30
CA LYS A 121 -15.47 -30.36 -7.55
C LYS A 121 -15.27 -31.86 -7.29
N LEU A 122 -14.53 -32.23 -6.25
CA LEU A 122 -14.38 -33.64 -5.87
C LEU A 122 -15.73 -34.24 -5.44
N LYS A 123 -16.51 -33.52 -4.63
CA LYS A 123 -17.86 -33.92 -4.21
C LYS A 123 -18.82 -34.06 -5.42
N GLU A 124 -18.76 -33.13 -6.35
CA GLU A 124 -19.56 -33.18 -7.59
C GLU A 124 -19.23 -34.41 -8.45
N LYS A 125 -18.00 -34.91 -8.41
CA LYS A 125 -17.52 -35.99 -9.29
C LYS A 125 -17.57 -37.37 -8.66
N LEU A 126 -17.35 -37.46 -7.36
CA LEU A 126 -17.20 -38.72 -6.63
C LEU A 126 -18.37 -38.97 -5.66
N GLY A 127 -19.37 -38.09 -5.65
CA GLY A 127 -20.40 -38.04 -4.63
C GLY A 127 -19.88 -37.46 -3.31
N VAL A 128 -20.77 -37.19 -2.36
CA VAL A 128 -20.39 -36.54 -1.08
C VAL A 128 -19.36 -37.37 -0.32
N LEU A 129 -19.66 -38.65 -0.07
CA LEU A 129 -18.77 -39.54 0.69
C LEU A 129 -17.42 -39.78 0.00
N GLY A 130 -17.44 -40.07 -1.30
CA GLY A 130 -16.20 -40.27 -2.07
C GLY A 130 -15.39 -39.00 -2.22
N GLY A 131 -16.06 -37.85 -2.36
CA GLY A 131 -15.44 -36.54 -2.45
C GLY A 131 -14.76 -36.11 -1.15
N GLU A 132 -15.38 -36.35 0.00
CA GLU A 132 -14.76 -36.02 1.31
C GLU A 132 -13.52 -36.87 1.58
N PHE A 133 -13.58 -38.16 1.29
CA PHE A 133 -12.42 -39.04 1.41
C PHE A 133 -11.27 -38.65 0.46
N ALA A 134 -11.60 -38.39 -0.81
CA ALA A 134 -10.62 -37.93 -1.79
C ALA A 134 -10.02 -36.58 -1.41
N TYR A 135 -10.84 -35.64 -0.94
CA TYR A 135 -10.37 -34.33 -0.50
C TYR A 135 -9.46 -34.45 0.72
N GLY A 136 -9.80 -35.27 1.72
CA GLY A 136 -8.94 -35.54 2.86
C GLY A 136 -7.57 -36.07 2.43
N THR A 137 -7.56 -37.05 1.52
CA THR A 137 -6.29 -37.59 0.99
C THR A 137 -5.49 -36.53 0.23
N VAL A 138 -6.11 -35.77 -0.68
CA VAL A 138 -5.42 -34.71 -1.42
C VAL A 138 -4.92 -33.61 -0.48
N LYS A 139 -5.69 -33.27 0.55
CA LYS A 139 -5.30 -32.30 1.55
C LYS A 139 -4.04 -32.75 2.28
N ASP A 140 -3.94 -34.02 2.67
CA ASP A 140 -2.78 -34.51 3.44
C ASP A 140 -1.57 -34.82 2.54
N ASP A 141 -1.79 -35.52 1.42
CA ASP A 141 -0.72 -36.05 0.57
C ASP A 141 -0.19 -35.07 -0.46
N VAL A 142 -0.95 -34.02 -0.77
CA VAL A 142 -0.59 -33.00 -1.75
C VAL A 142 -0.53 -31.64 -1.07
N ILE A 143 -1.66 -31.04 -0.68
CA ILE A 143 -1.68 -29.63 -0.21
C ILE A 143 -0.88 -29.43 1.08
N GLY A 144 -0.98 -30.33 2.06
CA GLY A 144 -0.25 -30.24 3.33
C GLY A 144 1.27 -30.38 3.16
N LYS A 145 1.68 -30.98 2.05
CA LYS A 145 3.06 -31.06 1.61
C LYS A 145 3.53 -29.75 1.00
N TRP A 146 2.65 -28.88 0.53
CA TRP A 146 2.98 -27.61 -0.13
C TRP A 146 3.43 -26.55 0.87
N ASP A 147 4.49 -25.81 0.52
CA ASP A 147 4.93 -24.64 1.27
C ASP A 147 4.31 -23.40 0.60
N LEU A 148 3.15 -22.98 1.12
CA LEU A 148 2.37 -21.86 0.61
C LEU A 148 2.59 -20.57 1.40
N GLU A 149 3.49 -20.60 2.39
CA GLU A 149 3.79 -19.46 3.24
C GLU A 149 4.88 -18.56 2.61
N MET A 150 4.86 -17.27 2.97
CA MET A 150 5.96 -16.36 2.70
C MET A 150 6.93 -16.40 3.87
N HIS A 151 8.23 -16.48 3.56
CA HIS A 151 9.28 -16.66 4.55
C HIS A 151 10.26 -15.50 4.56
N MET A 152 10.85 -15.29 5.73
CA MET A 152 12.04 -14.46 5.91
C MET A 152 13.16 -15.31 6.51
N LYS A 153 14.31 -15.35 5.84
CA LYS A 153 15.50 -16.06 6.34
C LYS A 153 16.58 -15.05 6.69
N PRO A 154 17.08 -15.00 7.94
CA PRO A 154 18.17 -14.10 8.32
C PRO A 154 19.44 -14.39 7.52
N VAL A 155 20.14 -13.32 7.15
CA VAL A 155 21.41 -13.36 6.44
C VAL A 155 22.29 -12.21 6.91
N THR A 156 23.55 -12.24 6.48
CA THR A 156 24.48 -11.12 6.63
C THR A 156 24.88 -10.63 5.24
N THR A 157 24.81 -9.32 5.04
CA THR A 157 25.26 -8.69 3.79
C THR A 157 26.77 -8.79 3.65
N SER A 158 27.27 -8.52 2.43
CA SER A 158 28.72 -8.49 2.16
C SER A 158 29.51 -7.56 3.09
N ASP A 159 28.88 -6.48 3.58
CA ASP A 159 29.44 -5.49 4.51
C ASP A 159 29.07 -5.70 5.99
N GLY A 160 28.48 -6.85 6.35
CA GLY A 160 28.28 -7.23 7.75
C GLY A 160 26.99 -6.75 8.41
N ARG A 161 26.03 -6.19 7.66
CA ARG A 161 24.72 -5.77 8.19
C ARG A 161 23.78 -6.97 8.32
N THR A 162 22.93 -6.93 9.34
CA THR A 162 21.80 -7.87 9.46
C THR A 162 20.78 -7.60 8.36
N ALA A 163 20.45 -8.63 7.59
CA ALA A 163 19.44 -8.56 6.55
C ALA A 163 18.63 -9.86 6.50
N TYR A 164 17.68 -9.92 5.58
CA TYR A 164 16.82 -11.07 5.39
C TYR A 164 16.63 -11.34 3.91
N TYR A 165 16.65 -12.61 3.52
CA TYR A 165 16.00 -13.04 2.29
C TYR A 165 14.50 -13.07 2.52
N ALA A 166 13.73 -12.41 1.65
CA ALA A 166 12.29 -12.61 1.54
C ALA A 166 12.04 -13.63 0.44
N LEU A 167 11.47 -14.78 0.79
CA LEU A 167 11.39 -15.93 -0.11
C LEU A 167 10.05 -16.65 -0.07
N ALA A 168 9.70 -17.27 -1.18
CA ALA A 168 8.57 -18.18 -1.30
C ALA A 168 8.98 -19.37 -2.17
N THR A 169 8.46 -20.54 -1.85
CA THR A 169 8.77 -21.75 -2.63
C THR A 169 7.73 -21.91 -3.71
N VAL A 170 8.20 -21.92 -4.96
CA VAL A 170 7.36 -22.42 -6.03
C VAL A 170 7.08 -23.87 -5.71
N PRO A 171 5.81 -24.19 -5.61
CA PRO A 171 5.46 -25.48 -5.10
C PRO A 171 6.02 -26.65 -6.03
N SER A 172 6.73 -27.70 -5.54
CA SER A 172 7.25 -28.90 -6.30
C SER A 172 6.27 -30.00 -6.75
N MET A 173 6.32 -30.41 -8.02
CA MET A 173 5.39 -31.32 -8.71
C MET A 173 5.37 -32.80 -8.28
N VAL A 174 6.26 -33.20 -7.37
CA VAL A 174 6.45 -34.60 -7.02
C VAL A 174 5.19 -35.23 -6.39
N PRO A 175 4.50 -34.61 -5.42
CA PRO A 175 3.33 -35.23 -4.79
C PRO A 175 2.10 -35.51 -5.67
N VAL A 176 1.80 -34.75 -6.72
CA VAL A 176 0.70 -35.12 -7.64
C VAL A 176 1.15 -36.22 -8.58
N VAL A 177 2.43 -36.25 -8.97
CA VAL A 177 2.99 -37.40 -9.71
C VAL A 177 2.86 -38.67 -8.85
N ASP A 178 3.26 -38.62 -7.59
CA ASP A 178 3.20 -39.76 -6.66
C ASP A 178 1.76 -40.16 -6.33
N PHE A 179 0.89 -39.18 -6.07
CA PHE A 179 -0.54 -39.39 -5.87
C PHE A 179 -1.15 -40.05 -7.10
N TYR A 180 -0.92 -39.51 -8.30
CA TYR A 180 -1.41 -40.10 -9.53
C TYR A 180 -0.89 -41.52 -9.74
N ALA A 181 0.41 -41.77 -9.55
CA ALA A 181 1.00 -43.09 -9.70
C ALA A 181 0.36 -44.10 -8.74
N SER A 182 0.07 -43.71 -7.51
CA SER A 182 -0.54 -44.57 -6.50
C SER A 182 -2.01 -44.89 -6.82
N TYR A 183 -2.79 -43.88 -7.24
CA TYR A 183 -4.23 -44.04 -7.47
C TYR A 183 -4.57 -44.60 -8.87
N SER A 184 -3.77 -44.26 -9.89
CA SER A 184 -3.99 -44.74 -11.26
C SER A 184 -3.69 -46.23 -11.44
N GLN A 185 -2.94 -46.84 -10.52
CA GLN A 185 -2.64 -48.28 -10.49
C GLN A 185 -3.64 -49.10 -9.67
N ASN A 186 -4.57 -48.47 -8.96
CA ASN A 186 -5.55 -49.19 -8.16
C ASN A 186 -6.55 -49.94 -9.05
N PHE A 187 -6.82 -51.19 -8.71
CA PHE A 187 -7.70 -52.07 -9.48
C PHE A 187 -9.13 -51.54 -9.64
N PHE A 188 -9.68 -50.87 -8.62
CA PHE A 188 -11.08 -50.45 -8.60
C PHE A 188 -11.34 -49.12 -9.30
N TYR A 189 -10.40 -48.19 -9.25
CA TYR A 189 -10.60 -46.81 -9.72
C TYR A 189 -9.49 -46.28 -10.65
N GLY A 190 -8.41 -47.02 -10.87
CA GLY A 190 -7.27 -46.57 -11.67
C GLY A 190 -7.64 -46.22 -13.12
N GLY A 191 -8.46 -47.05 -13.77
CA GLY A 191 -8.96 -46.76 -15.12
C GLY A 191 -9.80 -45.47 -15.21
N ALA A 192 -10.62 -45.20 -14.18
CA ALA A 192 -11.41 -43.98 -14.11
C ALA A 192 -10.52 -42.74 -13.91
N VAL A 193 -9.50 -42.84 -13.06
CA VAL A 193 -8.50 -41.78 -12.84
C VAL A 193 -7.73 -41.48 -14.14
N LYS A 194 -7.24 -42.50 -14.84
CA LYS A 194 -6.53 -42.31 -16.12
C LYS A 194 -7.42 -41.63 -17.17
N ASN A 195 -8.67 -42.06 -17.30
CA ASN A 195 -9.62 -41.46 -18.24
C ASN A 195 -9.98 -40.02 -17.87
N ALA A 196 -10.12 -39.72 -16.57
CA ALA A 196 -10.39 -38.36 -16.09
C ALA A 196 -9.24 -37.40 -16.45
N VAL A 197 -7.98 -37.83 -16.29
CA VAL A 197 -6.81 -37.02 -16.66
C VAL A 197 -6.68 -36.87 -18.18
N LYS A 198 -6.93 -37.93 -18.97
CA LYS A 198 -6.94 -37.81 -20.45
C LYS A 198 -7.97 -36.82 -20.96
N ALA A 199 -9.14 -36.76 -20.32
CA ALA A 199 -10.20 -35.82 -20.67
C ALA A 199 -9.85 -34.36 -20.32
N VAL A 200 -8.91 -34.16 -19.39
CA VAL A 200 -8.35 -32.87 -18.99
C VAL A 200 -7.30 -32.44 -20.01
N SER A 201 -6.27 -33.24 -20.24
CA SER A 201 -5.29 -33.03 -21.29
C SER A 201 -4.56 -34.33 -21.57
N MET A 202 -4.41 -34.67 -22.85
CA MET A 202 -3.60 -35.81 -23.25
C MET A 202 -2.12 -35.60 -22.88
N ASP A 203 -1.63 -34.36 -23.00
CA ASP A 203 -0.24 -34.04 -22.66
C ASP A 203 0.02 -34.12 -21.16
N LEU A 204 -0.94 -33.65 -20.33
CA LEU A 204 -0.86 -33.82 -18.88
C LEU A 204 -0.88 -35.30 -18.48
N TYR A 205 -1.75 -36.10 -19.10
CA TYR A 205 -1.77 -37.54 -18.90
C TYR A 205 -0.41 -38.18 -19.24
N ASN A 206 0.15 -37.83 -20.40
CA ASN A 206 1.46 -38.35 -20.83
C ASN A 206 2.58 -37.94 -19.87
N ALA A 207 2.57 -36.71 -19.36
CA ALA A 207 3.54 -36.23 -18.38
C ALA A 207 3.45 -37.00 -17.05
N LEU A 208 2.23 -37.25 -16.57
CA LEU A 208 1.97 -38.02 -15.34
C LEU A 208 2.37 -39.50 -15.50
N GLU A 209 2.06 -40.14 -16.62
CA GLU A 209 2.49 -41.52 -16.91
C GLU A 209 4.01 -41.63 -17.06
N ALA A 210 4.66 -40.59 -17.61
CA ALA A 210 6.12 -40.50 -17.68
C ALA A 210 6.79 -40.21 -16.33
N LYS A 211 6.01 -39.95 -15.27
CA LYS A 211 6.48 -39.57 -13.93
C LYS A 211 7.48 -38.42 -13.96
N ASN A 212 7.22 -37.42 -14.81
CA ASN A 212 8.12 -36.29 -15.00
C ASN A 212 7.49 -35.01 -14.39
N PRO A 213 7.93 -34.58 -13.19
CA PRO A 213 7.37 -33.43 -12.49
C PRO A 213 7.45 -32.13 -13.29
N ASP A 214 8.55 -31.87 -14.00
CA ASP A 214 8.73 -30.65 -14.79
C ASP A 214 7.76 -30.60 -15.97
N LYS A 215 7.56 -31.73 -16.67
CA LYS A 215 6.55 -31.81 -17.74
C LYS A 215 5.14 -31.65 -17.21
N VAL A 216 4.83 -32.21 -16.04
CA VAL A 216 3.52 -31.97 -15.40
C VAL A 216 3.40 -30.48 -15.07
N TRP A 217 4.46 -29.83 -14.61
CA TRP A 217 4.48 -28.40 -14.36
C TRP A 217 4.13 -27.57 -15.58
N ASP A 218 4.81 -27.83 -16.69
CA ASP A 218 4.61 -27.13 -17.97
C ASP A 218 3.17 -27.25 -18.46
N GLU A 219 2.62 -28.47 -18.42
CA GLU A 219 1.24 -28.70 -18.85
C GLU A 219 0.23 -28.03 -17.93
N VAL A 220 0.48 -28.02 -16.62
CA VAL A 220 -0.35 -27.24 -15.69
C VAL A 220 -0.27 -25.75 -15.99
N LEU A 221 0.92 -25.18 -16.25
CA LEU A 221 1.07 -23.76 -16.59
C LEU A 221 0.35 -23.37 -17.88
N LYS A 222 0.28 -24.27 -18.87
CA LYS A 222 -0.48 -24.03 -20.10
C LYS A 222 -1.98 -24.00 -19.84
N LEU A 223 -2.51 -24.98 -19.10
CA LEU A 223 -3.93 -25.05 -18.75
C LEU A 223 -4.36 -23.87 -17.88
N ALA A 224 -3.51 -23.52 -16.93
CA ALA A 224 -3.57 -22.35 -16.09
C ALA A 224 -3.76 -21.05 -16.88
N LEU A 225 -2.81 -20.78 -17.77
CA LEU A 225 -2.79 -19.57 -18.57
C LEU A 225 -4.04 -19.48 -19.46
N ALA A 226 -4.38 -20.57 -20.15
CA ALA A 226 -5.61 -20.63 -20.96
C ALA A 226 -6.87 -20.31 -20.13
N LYS A 227 -6.90 -20.76 -18.87
CA LYS A 227 -8.02 -20.48 -17.98
C LYS A 227 -8.10 -19.00 -17.60
N ILE A 228 -6.99 -18.37 -17.24
CA ILE A 228 -6.90 -16.93 -16.97
C ILE A 228 -7.38 -16.13 -18.19
N GLU A 229 -6.90 -16.48 -19.37
CA GLU A 229 -7.24 -15.79 -20.63
C GLU A 229 -8.72 -15.93 -21.01
N SER A 230 -9.36 -17.04 -20.61
CA SER A 230 -10.80 -17.26 -20.81
C SER A 230 -11.69 -16.63 -19.72
N SER A 231 -11.11 -16.05 -18.68
CA SER A 231 -11.84 -15.55 -17.51
C SER A 231 -12.16 -14.05 -17.61
N PRO A 232 -13.09 -13.53 -16.78
CA PRO A 232 -13.31 -12.08 -16.65
C PRO A 232 -12.07 -11.30 -16.18
N TYR A 233 -11.04 -11.98 -15.69
CA TYR A 233 -9.79 -11.39 -15.25
C TYR A 233 -8.76 -11.26 -16.38
N ALA A 234 -9.10 -11.70 -17.60
CA ALA A 234 -8.24 -11.53 -18.76
C ALA A 234 -7.90 -10.04 -18.98
N GLY A 235 -6.62 -9.75 -19.14
CA GLY A 235 -6.14 -8.37 -19.33
C GLY A 235 -6.00 -7.53 -18.06
N THR A 236 -6.35 -8.06 -16.88
CA THR A 236 -6.00 -7.40 -15.61
C THR A 236 -4.49 -7.32 -15.41
N ASP A 237 -4.02 -6.33 -14.66
CA ASP A 237 -2.58 -6.16 -14.38
C ASP A 237 -1.96 -7.43 -13.78
N ILE A 238 -2.66 -8.08 -12.84
CA ILE A 238 -2.18 -9.32 -12.22
C ILE A 238 -2.11 -10.49 -13.22
N ALA A 239 -3.11 -10.64 -14.10
CA ALA A 239 -3.10 -11.66 -15.14
C ALA A 239 -1.94 -11.45 -16.13
N ASN A 240 -1.68 -10.19 -16.50
CA ASN A 240 -0.57 -9.84 -17.39
C ASN A 240 0.79 -10.10 -16.74
N VAL A 241 0.93 -9.83 -15.43
CA VAL A 241 2.15 -10.16 -14.66
C VAL A 241 2.38 -11.66 -14.63
N VAL A 242 1.37 -12.47 -14.28
CA VAL A 242 1.46 -13.94 -14.27
C VAL A 242 1.85 -14.45 -15.66
N LYS A 243 1.15 -14.01 -16.71
CA LYS A 243 1.43 -14.40 -18.10
C LYS A 243 2.88 -14.11 -18.50
N ARG A 244 3.41 -12.94 -18.14
CA ARG A 244 4.79 -12.57 -18.46
C ARG A 244 5.79 -13.57 -17.88
N TYR A 245 5.60 -13.98 -16.62
CA TYR A 245 6.52 -14.90 -15.97
C TYR A 245 6.40 -16.34 -16.48
N ILE A 246 5.18 -16.80 -16.79
CA ILE A 246 4.96 -18.10 -17.43
C ILE A 246 5.65 -18.14 -18.80
N ASN A 247 5.41 -17.14 -19.65
CA ASN A 247 5.98 -17.09 -21.00
C ASN A 247 7.51 -16.95 -21.01
N ALA A 248 8.09 -16.41 -19.94
CA ALA A 248 9.53 -16.25 -19.79
C ALA A 248 10.21 -17.46 -19.12
N ASP A 249 9.47 -18.54 -18.84
CA ASP A 249 9.96 -19.74 -18.15
C ASP A 249 10.67 -19.42 -16.82
N ARG A 250 10.10 -18.44 -16.11
CA ARG A 250 10.69 -17.90 -14.87
C ARG A 250 10.19 -18.60 -13.62
N ILE A 251 9.16 -19.44 -13.70
CA ILE A 251 8.50 -20.09 -12.55
C ILE A 251 8.62 -21.60 -12.73
N ASN A 252 9.40 -22.25 -11.87
CA ASN A 252 9.75 -23.67 -11.97
C ASN A 252 9.35 -24.41 -10.71
N GLN A 253 8.79 -25.61 -10.87
CA GLN A 253 8.37 -26.47 -9.77
C GLN A 253 9.50 -26.72 -8.76
N GLY A 254 9.19 -26.58 -7.47
CA GLY A 254 10.11 -26.93 -6.38
C GLY A 254 11.28 -25.98 -6.17
N GLN A 255 11.33 -24.89 -6.93
CA GLN A 255 12.36 -23.88 -6.77
C GLN A 255 11.92 -22.83 -5.76
N THR A 256 12.83 -22.38 -4.91
CA THR A 256 12.62 -21.26 -4.02
C THR A 256 13.04 -19.97 -4.70
N TYR A 257 12.19 -18.97 -4.60
CA TYR A 257 12.39 -17.66 -5.20
C TYR A 257 12.61 -16.60 -4.14
N TYR A 258 13.56 -15.71 -4.42
CA TYR A 258 14.03 -14.66 -3.54
C TYR A 258 13.69 -13.31 -4.17
N LEU A 259 13.02 -12.46 -3.42
CA LEU A 259 12.70 -11.10 -3.86
C LEU A 259 13.99 -10.29 -3.96
N MET A 260 14.20 -9.58 -5.07
CA MET A 260 15.35 -8.71 -5.28
C MET A 260 14.95 -7.32 -5.76
N SER A 261 15.87 -6.36 -5.62
CA SER A 261 15.79 -5.03 -6.24
C SER A 261 16.69 -4.96 -7.47
N GLY A 262 16.15 -4.53 -8.61
CA GLY A 262 16.84 -4.51 -9.90
C GLY A 262 16.21 -5.49 -10.89
N GLY A 263 17.03 -6.11 -11.72
CA GLY A 263 16.62 -7.21 -12.59
C GLY A 263 17.74 -8.20 -12.82
N LEU A 264 17.40 -9.34 -13.40
CA LEU A 264 18.36 -10.35 -13.83
C LEU A 264 18.36 -10.44 -15.36
N LYS A 265 19.54 -10.34 -15.97
CA LYS A 265 19.74 -10.55 -17.41
C LYS A 265 20.35 -11.93 -17.64
N LYS A 266 19.77 -12.69 -18.56
CA LYS A 266 20.37 -13.92 -19.10
C LYS A 266 21.17 -13.57 -20.34
N ILE A 267 22.49 -13.65 -20.24
CA ILE A 267 23.41 -13.36 -21.33
C ILE A 267 23.76 -14.67 -22.03
N THR A 268 23.50 -14.75 -23.33
CA THR A 268 23.89 -15.91 -24.15
C THR A 268 25.15 -15.57 -24.92
N VAL A 269 26.21 -16.36 -24.73
CA VAL A 269 27.50 -16.13 -25.38
C VAL A 269 27.84 -17.31 -26.28
N ALA A 270 27.84 -17.06 -27.61
CA ALA A 270 28.24 -18.04 -28.63
C ALA A 270 27.59 -19.43 -28.48
N ASN A 271 26.39 -19.49 -27.90
CA ASN A 271 25.69 -20.74 -27.58
C ASN A 271 26.52 -21.73 -26.72
N LYS A 272 27.36 -21.19 -25.83
CA LYS A 272 28.15 -21.97 -24.87
C LYS A 272 27.45 -21.99 -23.52
N ALA A 273 27.31 -23.19 -22.94
CA ALA A 273 26.85 -23.40 -21.59
C ALA A 273 27.77 -22.72 -20.57
N TYR A 274 27.22 -22.33 -19.42
CA TYR A 274 27.92 -21.66 -18.34
C TYR A 274 29.14 -22.47 -17.87
N ASP A 275 30.28 -21.79 -17.78
CA ASP A 275 31.50 -22.31 -17.18
C ASP A 275 31.92 -21.40 -16.03
N PRO A 276 31.88 -21.88 -14.76
CA PRO A 276 32.35 -21.11 -13.61
C PRO A 276 33.80 -20.63 -13.72
N ALA A 277 34.65 -21.33 -14.48
CA ALA A 277 36.04 -20.93 -14.71
C ALA A 277 36.18 -19.85 -15.81
N ASN A 278 35.12 -19.63 -16.62
CA ASN A 278 35.08 -18.64 -17.68
C ASN A 278 33.68 -17.98 -17.77
N PRO A 279 33.25 -17.26 -16.72
CA PRO A 279 31.86 -16.80 -16.60
C PRO A 279 31.49 -15.78 -17.67
N THR A 280 32.42 -14.92 -18.11
CA THR A 280 32.13 -13.89 -19.13
C THR A 280 32.28 -14.39 -20.57
N GLY A 281 33.05 -15.47 -20.79
CA GLY A 281 33.22 -16.10 -22.11
C GLY A 281 32.18 -17.17 -22.44
N THR A 282 31.24 -17.42 -21.52
CA THR A 282 30.14 -18.39 -21.64
C THR A 282 28.81 -17.75 -21.28
N SER A 283 27.69 -18.43 -21.55
CA SER A 283 26.37 -17.90 -21.15
C SER A 283 26.27 -17.83 -19.63
N HIS A 284 25.69 -16.76 -19.10
CA HIS A 284 25.67 -16.48 -17.67
C HIS A 284 24.51 -15.57 -17.28
N ASN A 285 24.22 -15.49 -15.99
CA ASN A 285 23.35 -14.46 -15.42
C ASN A 285 24.16 -13.20 -15.09
N GLU A 286 23.54 -12.03 -15.26
CA GLU A 286 24.10 -10.72 -14.91
C GLU A 286 23.07 -9.89 -14.15
N TYR A 287 23.49 -9.20 -13.09
CA TYR A 287 22.65 -8.29 -12.33
C TYR A 287 22.45 -6.96 -13.09
N ASP A 288 21.19 -6.53 -13.25
CA ASP A 288 20.83 -5.22 -13.76
C ASP A 288 20.30 -4.31 -12.64
N GLY A 289 21.17 -3.43 -12.16
CA GLY A 289 20.84 -2.40 -11.17
C GLY A 289 20.30 -1.09 -11.76
N ALA A 290 19.90 -1.01 -13.04
CA ALA A 290 19.49 0.27 -13.63
C ALA A 290 18.21 0.85 -12.99
N LEU A 291 17.24 0.00 -12.64
CA LEU A 291 15.93 0.44 -12.16
C LEU A 291 15.64 -0.03 -10.73
N PRO A 292 15.05 0.83 -9.87
CA PRO A 292 14.64 0.47 -8.51
C PRO A 292 13.30 -0.26 -8.54
N LYS A 293 13.31 -1.48 -9.07
CA LYS A 293 12.11 -2.31 -9.24
C LYS A 293 12.28 -3.66 -8.56
N PHE A 294 11.17 -4.28 -8.18
CA PHE A 294 11.17 -5.67 -7.77
C PHE A 294 11.36 -6.61 -8.97
N ASP A 295 12.12 -7.65 -8.72
CA ASP A 295 12.21 -8.86 -9.53
C ASP A 295 12.46 -10.04 -8.57
N PHE A 296 12.67 -11.23 -9.09
CA PHE A 296 13.05 -12.39 -8.30
C PHE A 296 14.18 -13.18 -8.93
N VAL A 297 14.90 -13.92 -8.10
CA VAL A 297 15.88 -14.93 -8.51
C VAL A 297 15.55 -16.27 -7.87
N ASN A 298 15.82 -17.36 -8.57
CA ASN A 298 15.66 -18.70 -8.01
C ASN A 298 16.94 -19.22 -7.33
N ASN A 299 16.80 -20.30 -6.56
CA ASN A 299 17.90 -21.09 -6.03
C ASN A 299 18.32 -22.26 -6.94
N ASN A 300 18.01 -22.24 -8.24
CA ASN A 300 18.38 -23.35 -9.12
C ASN A 300 19.90 -23.36 -9.34
N THR A 301 20.60 -24.19 -8.57
CA THR A 301 22.05 -24.38 -8.68
C THR A 301 22.44 -25.39 -9.76
N THR A 302 21.47 -26.00 -10.44
CA THR A 302 21.69 -27.04 -11.47
C THR A 302 21.52 -26.53 -12.90
N ASP A 303 21.19 -25.25 -13.08
CA ASP A 303 21.15 -24.63 -14.41
C ASP A 303 22.56 -24.67 -15.04
N GLN A 304 22.74 -25.58 -15.99
CA GLN A 304 24.01 -25.76 -16.71
C GLN A 304 24.23 -24.68 -17.76
N TRP A 305 23.19 -23.94 -18.16
CA TRP A 305 23.28 -23.00 -19.27
C TRP A 305 23.63 -21.59 -18.82
N PHE A 306 23.00 -21.09 -17.75
CA PHE A 306 23.25 -19.75 -17.24
C PHE A 306 23.88 -19.71 -15.84
N GLY A 307 23.94 -20.85 -15.14
CA GLY A 307 24.42 -20.93 -13.76
C GLY A 307 23.39 -20.46 -12.74
N ALA A 308 23.80 -20.43 -11.47
CA ALA A 308 22.93 -20.03 -10.35
C ALA A 308 22.61 -18.52 -10.37
N GLU A 309 21.36 -18.15 -10.08
CA GLU A 309 20.91 -16.74 -10.13
C GLU A 309 21.18 -15.98 -8.83
N LEU A 310 20.87 -16.58 -7.67
CA LEU A 310 20.99 -15.91 -6.37
C LEU A 310 22.40 -15.37 -6.05
N PRO A 311 23.50 -16.11 -6.29
CA PRO A 311 24.84 -15.59 -6.04
C PRO A 311 25.23 -14.39 -6.91
N VAL A 312 24.62 -14.23 -8.09
CA VAL A 312 24.94 -13.15 -9.04
C VAL A 312 24.39 -11.80 -8.59
N VAL A 313 23.25 -11.80 -7.89
CA VAL A 313 22.59 -10.55 -7.46
C VAL A 313 23.07 -10.07 -6.09
N GLU A 314 23.71 -10.94 -5.32
CA GLU A 314 24.33 -10.64 -4.02
C GLU A 314 23.36 -9.91 -3.07
N ASP A 315 23.80 -8.80 -2.48
CA ASP A 315 23.03 -7.96 -1.56
C ASP A 315 21.72 -7.41 -2.18
N ALA A 316 21.57 -7.45 -3.51
CA ALA A 316 20.33 -6.99 -4.15
C ALA A 316 19.12 -7.89 -3.83
N ALA A 317 19.34 -9.15 -3.45
CA ALA A 317 18.29 -10.07 -2.98
C ALA A 317 18.02 -9.97 -1.46
N MET A 318 18.76 -9.10 -0.75
CA MET A 318 18.68 -9.00 0.71
C MET A 318 17.94 -7.72 1.13
N TRP A 319 17.15 -7.85 2.19
CA TRP A 319 16.30 -6.78 2.70
C TRP A 319 16.62 -6.50 4.17
N ILE A 320 16.90 -5.24 4.47
CA ILE A 320 17.10 -4.72 5.82
C ILE A 320 15.76 -4.21 6.33
N LEU A 321 15.46 -4.53 7.59
CA LEU A 321 14.27 -4.06 8.28
C LEU A 321 14.65 -2.93 9.23
N GLU A 322 14.26 -1.71 8.91
CA GLU A 322 14.43 -0.55 9.78
C GLU A 322 13.15 -0.35 10.59
N LYS A 323 13.17 -0.62 11.91
CA LYS A 323 12.03 -0.36 12.79
C LYS A 323 11.70 1.13 12.77
N VAL A 324 10.42 1.48 12.65
CA VAL A 324 9.97 2.87 12.75
C VAL A 324 9.88 3.25 14.22
N ASP A 325 10.77 4.14 14.65
CA ASP A 325 10.92 4.55 16.05
C ASP A 325 11.44 6.00 16.13
N ASP A 326 11.88 6.44 17.31
CA ASP A 326 12.40 7.80 17.53
C ASP A 326 13.68 8.09 16.71
N THR A 327 14.44 7.07 16.30
CA THR A 327 15.65 7.22 15.46
C THR A 327 15.28 7.20 13.98
N ASN A 328 14.48 6.23 13.55
CA ASN A 328 13.99 6.08 12.19
C ASN A 328 12.55 6.60 12.08
N TYR A 329 12.37 7.87 12.44
CA TYR A 329 11.05 8.47 12.61
C TYR A 329 10.22 8.48 11.32
N PHE A 330 8.91 8.50 11.48
CA PHE A 330 7.97 8.97 10.47
C PHE A 330 7.49 10.37 10.88
N GLY A 331 7.39 11.30 9.93
CA GLY A 331 7.00 12.66 10.23
C GLY A 331 6.29 13.34 9.07
N VAL A 332 5.47 14.33 9.37
CA VAL A 332 4.74 15.09 8.35
C VAL A 332 5.50 16.34 7.93
N LYS A 333 5.49 16.61 6.63
CA LYS A 333 6.15 17.77 6.03
C LYS A 333 5.10 18.71 5.43
N PRO A 334 4.54 19.66 6.21
CA PRO A 334 3.61 20.65 5.66
C PRO A 334 4.34 21.56 4.67
N SER A 335 3.60 22.07 3.67
CA SER A 335 4.15 23.00 2.68
C SER A 335 4.36 24.37 3.31
N THR A 336 5.41 25.08 2.89
CA THR A 336 5.64 26.49 3.26
C THR A 336 4.49 27.40 2.84
N ASN A 337 3.74 27.00 1.80
CA ASN A 337 2.58 27.73 1.29
C ASN A 337 1.32 27.50 2.13
N MET A 338 1.32 26.52 3.04
CA MET A 338 0.20 26.20 3.93
C MET A 338 0.40 26.83 5.32
N ARG A 339 0.87 28.08 5.34
CA ARG A 339 1.14 28.81 6.58
C ARG A 339 -0.06 29.67 6.97
N GLY A 340 -0.54 29.47 8.20
CA GLY A 340 -1.63 30.25 8.78
C GLY A 340 -1.17 31.62 9.26
N ARG A 341 -2.14 32.48 9.60
CA ARG A 341 -1.88 33.82 10.15
C ARG A 341 -1.29 33.80 11.56
N ASP A 342 -1.58 32.74 12.30
CA ASP A 342 -0.96 32.38 13.58
C ASP A 342 0.53 32.00 13.44
N GLY A 343 1.07 32.00 12.21
CA GLY A 343 2.44 31.65 11.91
C GLY A 343 2.71 30.15 11.85
N LYS A 344 1.70 29.31 12.12
CA LYS A 344 1.77 27.85 12.12
C LYS A 344 1.63 27.28 10.71
N TYR A 345 2.00 26.02 10.54
CA TYR A 345 1.88 25.31 9.26
C TYR A 345 0.82 24.22 9.36
N TYR A 346 0.05 24.04 8.30
CA TYR A 346 -1.06 23.11 8.31
C TYR A 346 -0.97 22.09 7.17
N THR A 347 -1.41 20.87 7.45
CA THR A 347 -1.57 19.83 6.44
C THR A 347 -2.70 18.89 6.84
N THR A 348 -3.01 17.93 5.98
CA THR A 348 -3.92 16.85 6.31
C THR A 348 -3.25 15.49 6.18
N LEU A 349 -3.74 14.53 6.95
CA LEU A 349 -3.25 13.17 6.93
C LEU A 349 -4.41 12.18 7.02
N TYR A 350 -4.30 11.10 6.24
CA TYR A 350 -5.14 9.91 6.36
C TYR A 350 -4.26 8.68 6.15
N VAL A 351 -4.12 7.84 7.16
CA VAL A 351 -3.23 6.67 7.15
C VAL A 351 -3.94 5.45 7.73
N ASP A 352 -3.45 4.27 7.36
CA ASP A 352 -4.04 2.99 7.73
C ASP A 352 -3.56 2.47 9.09
N PHE A 353 -2.63 3.16 9.74
CA PHE A 353 -2.09 2.83 11.05
C PHE A 353 -2.42 3.92 12.09
N PRO A 354 -2.59 3.56 13.36
CA PRO A 354 -2.68 4.51 14.46
C PRO A 354 -1.31 5.13 14.71
N PHE A 355 -1.26 6.36 15.23
CA PHE A 355 0.01 7.01 15.55
C PHE A 355 -0.07 7.85 16.82
N GLN A 356 0.98 7.77 17.64
CA GLN A 356 1.22 8.74 18.71
C GLN A 356 1.88 9.99 18.15
N ILE A 357 1.42 11.15 18.58
CA ILE A 357 2.05 12.43 18.24
C ILE A 357 3.27 12.62 19.14
N LYS A 358 4.48 12.59 18.55
CA LYS A 358 5.75 12.79 19.27
C LYS A 358 6.26 14.22 19.14
N GLY A 359 6.08 14.82 17.96
CA GLY A 359 6.40 16.23 17.70
C GLY A 359 5.42 17.19 18.36
N ASP A 360 5.71 18.48 18.28
CA ASP A 360 4.81 19.55 18.74
C ASP A 360 3.75 19.83 17.66
N VAL A 361 2.82 18.88 17.54
CA VAL A 361 1.74 18.84 16.56
C VAL A 361 0.41 18.68 17.28
N LYS A 362 -0.64 19.30 16.75
CA LYS A 362 -2.01 19.05 17.17
C LYS A 362 -2.80 18.46 16.01
N ALA A 363 -3.63 17.47 16.32
CA ALA A 363 -4.54 16.85 15.36
C ALA A 363 -5.97 17.26 15.65
N TYR A 364 -6.70 17.60 14.59
CA TYR A 364 -8.08 18.04 14.67
C TYR A 364 -8.98 17.26 13.70
N THR A 365 -10.24 17.09 14.11
CA THR A 365 -11.34 16.59 13.29
C THR A 365 -12.30 17.71 12.92
N ILE A 366 -13.17 17.47 11.93
CA ILE A 366 -14.24 18.39 11.55
C ILE A 366 -15.59 17.77 11.92
N GLU A 367 -16.35 18.40 12.81
CA GLU A 367 -17.66 17.86 13.26
C GLU A 367 -18.85 18.40 12.45
N GLY A 368 -18.69 19.50 11.71
CA GLY A 368 -19.79 20.10 10.97
C GLY A 368 -19.36 21.24 10.03
N VAL A 369 -20.20 21.52 9.03
CA VAL A 369 -19.95 22.53 7.98
C VAL A 369 -21.19 23.36 7.63
N GLU A 370 -22.25 23.26 8.43
CA GLU A 370 -23.56 23.85 8.09
C GLU A 370 -23.72 25.29 8.61
N ALA A 371 -22.86 25.72 9.53
CA ALA A 371 -22.94 27.01 10.18
C ALA A 371 -22.20 28.11 9.41
N LYS A 372 -22.67 29.35 9.61
CA LYS A 372 -22.02 30.57 9.12
C LYS A 372 -21.49 31.37 10.30
N ASN A 373 -20.35 32.01 10.13
CA ASN A 373 -19.82 32.95 11.10
C ASN A 373 -20.61 34.28 11.06
N ALA A 374 -20.26 35.21 11.95
CA ALA A 374 -20.90 36.53 12.05
C ALA A 374 -20.87 37.34 10.73
N ASP A 375 -19.86 37.10 9.90
CA ASP A 375 -19.67 37.72 8.59
C ASP A 375 -20.43 37.00 7.44
N GLY A 376 -21.20 35.94 7.76
CA GLY A 376 -21.99 35.18 6.80
C GLY A 376 -21.21 34.15 5.97
N TYR A 377 -19.93 33.90 6.28
CA TYR A 377 -19.12 32.87 5.64
C TYR A 377 -19.33 31.51 6.29
N TYR A 378 -19.43 30.46 5.49
CA TYR A 378 -19.45 29.09 6.00
C TYR A 378 -18.09 28.72 6.61
N PHE A 379 -18.12 27.99 7.73
CA PHE A 379 -16.92 27.50 8.40
C PHE A 379 -16.99 26.00 8.67
N ALA A 380 -15.82 25.40 8.86
CA ALA A 380 -15.68 24.02 9.30
C ALA A 380 -15.46 24.02 10.82
N LYS A 381 -16.37 23.40 11.57
CA LYS A 381 -16.29 23.31 13.04
C LYS A 381 -15.15 22.37 13.40
N VAL A 382 -14.05 22.92 13.91
CA VAL A 382 -12.85 22.18 14.26
C VAL A 382 -12.94 21.70 15.70
N LYS A 383 -12.62 20.42 15.95
CA LYS A 383 -12.47 19.86 17.30
C LYS A 383 -11.08 19.27 17.47
N LYS A 384 -10.42 19.59 18.58
CA LYS A 384 -9.14 18.98 18.94
C LYS A 384 -9.36 17.51 19.27
N LEU A 385 -8.64 16.64 18.55
CA LEU A 385 -8.66 15.20 18.75
C LEU A 385 -7.52 14.75 19.66
N ALA A 386 -6.32 15.22 19.35
CA ALA A 386 -5.08 14.76 19.98
C ALA A 386 -4.02 15.85 19.94
N GLN A 387 -3.09 15.81 20.89
CA GLN A 387 -1.88 16.63 20.93
C GLN A 387 -0.67 15.76 21.26
N GLN A 388 0.50 16.36 21.47
CA GLN A 388 1.72 15.63 21.82
C GLN A 388 1.49 14.66 22.99
N GLY A 389 1.90 13.40 22.79
CA GLY A 389 1.71 12.29 23.73
C GLY A 389 0.45 11.45 23.47
N ASP A 390 -0.57 12.01 22.82
CA ASP A 390 -1.81 11.31 22.53
C ASP A 390 -1.71 10.45 21.25
N VAL A 391 -2.60 9.46 21.14
CA VAL A 391 -2.72 8.57 19.98
C VAL A 391 -3.92 8.97 19.13
N VAL A 392 -3.68 9.13 17.82
CA VAL A 392 -4.73 9.22 16.80
C VAL A 392 -5.03 7.80 16.31
N PRO A 393 -6.29 7.33 16.35
CA PRO A 393 -6.66 6.00 15.87
C PRO A 393 -6.41 5.82 14.38
N ALA A 394 -6.22 4.56 13.97
CA ALA A 394 -6.06 4.20 12.56
C ALA A 394 -7.24 4.68 11.72
N GLN A 395 -6.98 4.99 10.44
CA GLN A 395 -8.01 5.37 9.48
C GLN A 395 -8.85 6.58 9.94
N THR A 396 -8.23 7.49 10.70
CA THR A 396 -8.83 8.77 11.11
C THR A 396 -8.27 9.90 10.26
N ALA A 397 -9.13 10.57 9.50
CA ALA A 397 -8.74 11.72 8.69
C ALA A 397 -8.60 12.96 9.57
N VAL A 398 -7.44 13.62 9.55
CA VAL A 398 -7.14 14.74 10.45
C VAL A 398 -6.55 15.93 9.71
N VAL A 399 -6.79 17.13 10.27
CA VAL A 399 -5.99 18.33 10.03
C VAL A 399 -4.89 18.37 11.08
N LEU A 400 -3.65 18.60 10.66
CA LEU A 400 -2.48 18.74 11.53
C LEU A 400 -2.00 20.18 11.54
N GLU A 401 -1.86 20.75 12.73
CA GLU A 401 -1.19 22.03 13.01
C GLU A 401 0.24 21.73 13.46
N CYS A 402 1.22 22.32 12.79
CA CYS A 402 2.64 22.07 12.97
C CYS A 402 3.39 23.39 13.22
N ASN A 403 4.40 23.36 14.08
CA ASN A 403 5.25 24.52 14.35
C ASN A 403 6.38 24.73 13.32
N SER A 404 6.67 23.71 12.53
CA SER A 404 7.79 23.68 11.58
C SER A 404 7.38 22.95 10.30
N THR A 405 8.11 23.20 9.21
CA THR A 405 8.00 22.38 7.98
C THR A 405 8.98 21.20 7.98
N ASN A 406 9.88 21.11 8.95
CA ASN A 406 10.82 20.01 9.06
C ASN A 406 10.12 18.76 9.64
N PRO A 407 10.10 17.62 8.94
CA PRO A 407 9.44 16.42 9.43
C PRO A 407 10.04 15.87 10.72
N ALA A 408 11.31 16.17 11.03
CA ALA A 408 11.93 15.77 12.29
C ALA A 408 11.32 16.47 13.52
N ASP A 409 10.67 17.63 13.35
CA ASP A 409 9.97 18.35 14.41
C ASP A 409 8.49 17.89 14.52
N ASN A 410 7.99 17.21 13.50
CA ASN A 410 6.59 16.81 13.34
C ASN A 410 6.42 15.28 13.34
N GLN A 411 7.11 14.61 14.26
CA GLN A 411 7.17 13.15 14.30
C GLN A 411 5.84 12.53 14.75
N LEU A 412 5.44 11.48 14.04
CA LEU A 412 4.28 10.65 14.32
C LEU A 412 4.77 9.20 14.41
N LEU A 413 4.67 8.59 15.59
CA LEU A 413 5.13 7.23 15.82
C LEU A 413 3.98 6.24 15.59
N PRO A 414 4.04 5.35 14.58
CA PRO A 414 3.02 4.34 14.37
C PRO A 414 2.93 3.38 15.57
N GLN A 415 1.81 3.40 16.28
CA GLN A 415 1.51 2.52 17.41
C GLN A 415 0.05 2.68 17.87
N GLY A 416 -0.50 1.61 18.45
CA GLY A 416 -1.86 1.57 18.98
C GLY A 416 -2.71 0.47 18.35
N ASP A 417 -4.02 0.54 18.56
CA ASP A 417 -4.99 -0.38 17.94
C ASP A 417 -5.25 0.03 16.48
N GLU A 418 -5.12 -0.93 15.56
CA GLU A 418 -5.33 -0.73 14.12
C GLU A 418 -6.81 -0.72 13.72
N LYS A 419 -7.72 -0.99 14.66
CA LYS A 419 -9.15 -0.95 14.39
C LYS A 419 -9.63 0.46 14.09
N PHE A 420 -10.45 0.57 13.04
CA PHE A 420 -11.24 1.76 12.79
C PHE A 420 -12.10 2.10 14.01
N ASN A 421 -12.07 3.36 14.42
CA ASN A 421 -12.89 3.88 15.51
C ASN A 421 -13.90 4.89 14.95
N PRO A 422 -15.19 4.52 14.81
CA PRO A 422 -16.22 5.43 14.34
C PRO A 422 -16.29 6.71 15.19
N SER A 423 -16.46 7.85 14.52
CA SER A 423 -16.56 9.17 15.14
C SER A 423 -17.53 10.04 14.35
N ASN A 424 -17.85 11.22 14.86
CA ASN A 424 -18.62 12.25 14.14
C ASN A 424 -17.77 13.08 13.16
N ASN A 425 -16.55 12.63 12.86
CA ASN A 425 -15.65 13.32 11.95
C ASN A 425 -16.17 13.28 10.50
N ARG A 426 -16.35 14.44 9.88
CA ARG A 426 -16.82 14.62 8.50
C ARG A 426 -15.71 14.46 7.46
N LEU A 427 -14.45 14.45 7.89
CA LEU A 427 -13.33 14.27 6.98
C LEU A 427 -13.33 12.85 6.40
N CYS A 428 -13.06 12.78 5.10
CA CYS A 428 -12.82 11.58 4.34
C CYS A 428 -11.34 11.53 3.93
N GLY A 429 -10.87 10.36 3.51
CA GLY A 429 -9.54 10.21 2.93
C GLY A 429 -9.44 8.96 2.07
N THR A 430 -8.35 8.86 1.32
CA THR A 430 -7.97 7.65 0.56
C THR A 430 -6.51 7.31 0.88
N PHE A 431 -6.15 6.03 0.84
CA PHE A 431 -4.75 5.62 1.01
C PHE A 431 -3.94 5.93 -0.25
N PHE A 432 -4.51 5.63 -1.41
CA PHE A 432 -3.90 5.87 -2.72
C PHE A 432 -4.47 7.10 -3.41
N GLY A 433 -3.75 7.56 -4.44
CA GLY A 433 -4.28 8.58 -5.35
C GLY A 433 -5.38 7.98 -6.22
N GLU A 434 -6.56 8.59 -6.22
CA GLU A 434 -7.75 8.04 -6.87
C GLU A 434 -8.38 9.08 -7.81
N ALA A 435 -8.94 8.61 -8.93
CA ALA A 435 -9.71 9.46 -9.82
C ALA A 435 -11.04 9.83 -9.14
N ILE A 436 -11.48 11.10 -9.27
CA ILE A 436 -12.75 11.56 -8.69
C ILE A 436 -13.94 10.83 -9.33
N ASN A 437 -13.84 10.49 -10.62
CA ASN A 437 -14.92 9.84 -11.33
C ASN A 437 -15.11 8.40 -10.83
N GLY A 438 -16.30 8.09 -10.30
CA GLY A 438 -16.62 6.77 -9.75
C GLY A 438 -16.04 6.49 -8.36
N LEU A 439 -15.50 7.51 -7.69
CA LEU A 439 -14.94 7.37 -6.35
C LEU A 439 -16.05 7.36 -5.29
N THR A 440 -16.01 6.35 -4.42
CA THR A 440 -16.78 6.28 -3.19
C THR A 440 -15.81 6.20 -2.01
N VAL A 441 -16.05 7.00 -0.98
CA VAL A 441 -15.24 7.05 0.25
C VAL A 441 -16.10 6.97 1.49
N LYS A 442 -15.50 6.68 2.64
CA LYS A 442 -16.17 6.71 3.93
C LYS A 442 -15.76 7.95 4.71
N ASP A 443 -16.72 8.58 5.38
CA ASP A 443 -16.43 9.58 6.41
C ASP A 443 -16.13 8.91 7.76
N GLY A 444 -15.84 9.70 8.80
CA GLY A 444 -15.52 9.19 10.13
C GLY A 444 -16.66 8.42 10.80
N THR A 445 -17.90 8.53 10.32
CA THR A 445 -19.03 7.70 10.81
C THR A 445 -19.06 6.31 10.17
N GLY A 446 -18.27 6.11 9.09
CA GLY A 446 -18.30 4.92 8.25
C GLY A 446 -19.31 5.01 7.10
N ALA A 447 -20.04 6.12 6.97
CA ALA A 447 -21.02 6.31 5.91
C ALA A 447 -20.34 6.50 4.55
N GLU A 448 -20.83 5.78 3.54
CA GLU A 448 -20.32 5.88 2.17
C GLU A 448 -20.82 7.16 1.48
N ARG A 449 -19.90 7.83 0.79
CA ARG A 449 -20.10 9.10 0.09
C ARG A 449 -19.58 8.99 -1.33
N ASN A 450 -20.46 9.23 -2.30
CA ASN A 450 -20.05 9.38 -3.69
C ASN A 450 -19.40 10.74 -3.90
N VAL A 451 -18.19 10.73 -4.44
CA VAL A 451 -17.40 11.93 -4.66
C VAL A 451 -17.67 12.47 -6.05
N THR A 452 -17.94 13.76 -6.14
CA THR A 452 -18.07 14.50 -7.39
C THR A 452 -17.21 15.76 -7.32
N ARG A 453 -16.94 16.38 -8.47
CA ARG A 453 -16.24 17.66 -8.51
C ARG A 453 -16.99 18.78 -7.80
N ASP A 454 -18.31 18.67 -7.69
CA ASP A 454 -19.15 19.71 -7.10
C ASP A 454 -19.23 19.60 -5.58
N ASN A 455 -19.17 18.39 -5.03
CA ASN A 455 -19.31 18.17 -3.59
C ASN A 455 -17.97 18.02 -2.84
N ILE A 456 -16.85 17.82 -3.52
CA ILE A 456 -15.55 17.73 -2.86
C ILE A 456 -15.00 19.10 -2.44
N ARG A 457 -14.41 19.19 -1.25
CA ARG A 457 -13.58 20.33 -0.83
C ARG A 457 -12.23 19.84 -0.34
N ALA A 458 -11.17 20.31 -0.98
CA ALA A 458 -9.79 19.98 -0.63
C ALA A 458 -9.23 21.01 0.35
N PHE A 459 -8.38 20.56 1.27
CA PHE A 459 -7.69 21.43 2.20
C PHE A 459 -6.71 22.36 1.47
N ASN A 460 -6.83 23.68 1.66
CA ASN A 460 -6.01 24.67 0.98
C ASN A 460 -6.03 26.02 1.71
N ILE A 461 -5.37 27.02 1.12
CA ILE A 461 -5.44 28.43 1.49
C ILE A 461 -6.12 29.22 0.36
N ASN A 462 -7.00 30.16 0.72
CA ASN A 462 -7.53 31.11 -0.25
C ASN A 462 -6.58 32.29 -0.46
N THR A 463 -5.68 32.19 -1.44
CA THR A 463 -4.68 33.23 -1.74
C THR A 463 -5.27 34.53 -2.31
N ALA A 464 -6.55 34.56 -2.67
CA ALA A 464 -7.22 35.75 -3.21
C ALA A 464 -7.83 36.62 -2.10
N ASP A 465 -8.10 36.05 -0.93
CA ASP A 465 -8.49 36.82 0.24
C ASP A 465 -7.20 37.33 0.90
N SER A 466 -7.11 38.63 1.21
CA SER A 466 -5.95 39.18 1.94
C SER A 466 -5.75 38.53 3.31
N ARG A 467 -6.78 37.83 3.80
CA ARG A 467 -6.73 37.00 4.99
C ARG A 467 -6.11 35.64 4.81
N ASN A 468 -5.89 35.18 3.58
CA ASN A 468 -5.36 33.85 3.27
C ASN A 468 -5.91 32.77 4.23
N PRO A 469 -7.24 32.69 4.42
CA PRO A 469 -7.80 31.77 5.39
C PRO A 469 -7.44 30.32 5.01
N ILE A 470 -7.11 29.53 6.03
CA ILE A 470 -6.93 28.08 5.90
C ILE A 470 -8.29 27.41 6.01
N GLY A 471 -8.53 26.43 5.15
CA GLY A 471 -9.82 25.76 5.13
C GLY A 471 -9.96 24.75 4.00
N PHE A 472 -11.19 24.36 3.74
CA PHE A 472 -11.55 23.42 2.67
C PHE A 472 -12.22 24.17 1.53
N TYR A 473 -11.64 24.10 0.34
CA TYR A 473 -12.08 24.88 -0.83
C TYR A 473 -12.45 23.98 -2.01
N LYS A 474 -13.35 24.46 -2.87
CA LYS A 474 -13.73 23.75 -4.10
C LYS A 474 -12.50 23.51 -4.97
N VAL A 475 -12.34 22.27 -5.43
CA VAL A 475 -11.27 21.90 -6.35
C VAL A 475 -11.46 22.58 -7.70
N LYS A 476 -10.36 22.91 -8.38
CA LYS A 476 -10.41 23.45 -9.75
C LYS A 476 -10.97 22.42 -10.72
N SER A 477 -11.61 22.87 -11.80
CA SER A 477 -12.27 21.99 -12.79
C SER A 477 -11.33 21.01 -13.47
N ASN A 478 -10.04 21.35 -13.60
CA ASN A 478 -9.02 20.51 -14.19
C ASN A 478 -8.43 19.46 -13.23
N VAL A 479 -8.83 19.46 -11.95
CA VAL A 479 -8.45 18.40 -11.01
C VAL A 479 -9.29 17.16 -11.33
N THR A 480 -8.62 16.08 -11.71
CA THR A 480 -9.24 14.78 -12.01
C THR A 480 -9.02 13.76 -10.91
N ASN A 481 -7.95 13.91 -10.12
CA ASN A 481 -7.54 12.95 -9.10
C ASN A 481 -7.36 13.64 -7.75
N ILE A 482 -7.63 12.91 -6.67
CA ILE A 482 -7.28 13.29 -5.31
C ILE A 482 -5.98 12.61 -4.90
N PRO A 483 -5.08 13.30 -4.18
CA PRO A 483 -3.87 12.67 -3.66
C PRO A 483 -4.19 11.67 -2.55
N GLY A 484 -3.44 10.58 -2.51
CA GLY A 484 -3.47 9.63 -1.40
C GLY A 484 -2.96 10.23 -0.09
N ASN A 485 -3.35 9.62 1.02
CA ASN A 485 -3.03 10.00 2.38
C ASN A 485 -3.35 11.44 2.77
N LYS A 486 -4.36 12.04 2.14
CA LYS A 486 -4.81 13.40 2.42
C LYS A 486 -6.29 13.38 2.81
N ALA A 487 -6.64 14.26 3.74
CA ALA A 487 -8.02 14.44 4.16
C ALA A 487 -8.72 15.53 3.34
N PHE A 488 -10.02 15.33 3.09
CA PHE A 488 -10.89 16.25 2.37
C PHE A 488 -12.34 16.11 2.88
N LEU A 489 -13.21 17.05 2.50
CA LEU A 489 -14.64 16.97 2.79
C LEU A 489 -15.42 16.50 1.57
N VAL A 490 -16.45 15.70 1.81
CA VAL A 490 -17.49 15.36 0.83
C VAL A 490 -18.81 15.89 1.35
N LEU A 491 -19.37 16.85 0.62
CA LEU A 491 -20.55 17.58 1.01
C LEU A 491 -21.84 16.88 0.53
N THR A 492 -22.92 17.11 1.26
CA THR A 492 -24.28 16.89 0.76
C THR A 492 -24.64 17.95 -0.28
N ASN A 493 -25.73 17.72 -1.03
CA ASN A 493 -26.20 18.67 -2.04
C ASN A 493 -26.55 20.05 -1.45
N ALA A 494 -27.04 20.09 -0.20
CA ALA A 494 -27.36 21.34 0.49
C ALA A 494 -26.09 22.14 0.85
N GLU A 495 -25.08 21.45 1.39
CA GLU A 495 -23.80 22.05 1.80
C GLU A 495 -22.94 22.48 0.59
N ALA A 496 -23.07 21.80 -0.55
CA ALA A 496 -22.26 22.03 -1.75
C ALA A 496 -22.43 23.42 -2.40
N GLN A 497 -23.38 24.22 -1.93
CA GLN A 497 -23.57 25.63 -2.34
C GLN A 497 -22.40 26.53 -1.90
N ALA A 498 -21.71 26.19 -0.80
CA ALA A 498 -20.59 26.96 -0.28
C ALA A 498 -19.31 26.73 -1.10
N LYS A 499 -18.61 27.80 -1.50
CA LYS A 499 -17.34 27.69 -2.25
C LYS A 499 -16.16 27.21 -1.39
N GLY A 500 -16.23 27.41 -0.09
CA GLY A 500 -15.26 26.90 0.87
C GLY A 500 -15.68 27.11 2.31
N PHE A 501 -14.96 26.47 3.23
CA PHE A 501 -15.18 26.45 4.67
C PHE A 501 -13.86 26.80 5.36
N VAL A 502 -13.80 27.97 5.99
CA VAL A 502 -12.64 28.38 6.78
C VAL A 502 -12.61 27.57 8.08
N LEU A 503 -11.42 27.22 8.58
CA LEU A 503 -11.31 26.59 9.90
C LEU A 503 -11.70 27.58 11.01
N GLU A 504 -12.60 27.16 11.89
CA GLU A 504 -12.94 27.90 13.11
C GLU A 504 -12.66 26.99 14.31
N PHE A 505 -11.73 27.42 15.17
CA PHE A 505 -11.28 26.69 16.35
C PHE A 505 -12.12 27.10 17.57
N GLU A 506 -12.53 26.13 18.38
CA GLU A 506 -13.41 26.35 19.56
C GLU A 506 -12.79 27.29 20.62
N ASP A 507 -11.46 27.48 20.64
CA ASP A 507 -10.73 28.32 21.61
C ASP A 507 -10.89 29.84 21.39
N GLY A 508 -11.97 30.30 20.72
CA GLY A 508 -12.48 31.66 20.80
C GLY A 508 -11.52 32.82 20.47
N GLY A 509 -10.38 32.53 19.86
CA GLY A 509 -9.32 33.50 19.62
C GLY A 509 -9.29 33.96 18.17
N THR A 510 -10.08 34.98 17.83
CA THR A 510 -9.70 35.91 16.77
C THR A 510 -8.40 36.61 17.20
N THR A 511 -7.24 35.97 17.03
CA THR A 511 -5.93 36.63 17.23
C THR A 511 -5.59 37.50 16.02
N GLY A 512 -6.46 38.44 15.72
CA GLY A 512 -6.29 39.39 14.62
C GLY A 512 -7.37 40.44 14.73
N ILE A 513 -7.08 41.47 15.52
CA ILE A 513 -7.63 42.83 15.54
C ILE A 513 -9.04 42.95 14.93
N GLU A 514 -9.95 43.26 15.84
CA GLU A 514 -11.33 43.73 15.73
C GLU A 514 -11.81 44.14 14.33
N THR A 515 -13.02 43.65 14.03
CA THR A 515 -14.12 44.44 13.46
C THR A 515 -13.69 45.85 13.05
N ILE A 516 -13.55 46.10 11.74
CA ILE A 516 -13.81 47.46 11.26
C ILE A 516 -15.31 47.61 11.45
N GLU A 517 -15.72 48.09 12.62
CA GLU A 517 -17.03 48.68 12.78
C GLU A 517 -17.13 49.72 11.66
N ASN A 518 -17.98 49.45 10.67
CA ASN A 518 -18.60 50.53 9.94
C ASN A 518 -19.54 51.23 10.92
N SER A 519 -18.97 51.96 11.87
CA SER A 519 -19.68 52.88 12.71
C SER A 519 -20.31 53.90 11.77
N LYS A 520 -21.65 53.89 11.74
CA LYS A 520 -22.46 54.94 11.14
C LYS A 520 -21.89 56.29 11.56
N HIS A 521 -21.31 57.02 10.62
CA HIS A 521 -21.03 58.45 10.81
C HIS A 521 -21.83 59.23 9.79
N SER A 522 -23.04 59.59 10.23
CA SER A 522 -23.72 60.80 9.80
C SER A 522 -22.74 61.98 9.84
N THR A 523 -22.80 62.82 8.82
CA THR A 523 -21.89 63.93 8.55
C THR A 523 -22.13 65.18 9.41
N GLU A 524 -22.70 65.07 10.60
CA GLU A 524 -23.32 66.25 11.24
C GLU A 524 -22.63 66.83 12.48
N ASP A 525 -21.64 66.17 13.11
CA ASP A 525 -20.95 66.72 14.32
C ASP A 525 -19.42 66.78 14.20
N GLY A 526 -18.90 67.11 13.01
CA GLY A 526 -17.47 67.08 12.70
C GLY A 526 -16.62 68.12 13.44
N VAL A 527 -15.87 67.69 14.46
CA VAL A 527 -14.79 68.48 15.07
C VAL A 527 -13.60 68.56 14.12
N TYR A 528 -13.13 69.77 13.82
CA TYR A 528 -12.01 70.01 12.90
C TYR A 528 -10.67 70.00 13.65
N TYR A 529 -9.65 69.38 13.05
CA TYR A 529 -8.26 69.47 13.48
C TYR A 529 -7.38 69.99 12.35
N ASP A 530 -6.39 70.83 12.65
CA ASP A 530 -5.34 71.19 11.70
C ASP A 530 -4.38 70.01 11.43
N LEU A 531 -3.46 70.17 10.48
CA LEU A 531 -2.50 69.12 10.13
C LEU A 531 -1.48 68.83 11.23
N GLN A 532 -1.46 69.65 12.28
CA GLN A 532 -0.63 69.51 13.47
C GLN A 532 -1.41 68.86 14.63
N GLY A 533 -2.67 68.46 14.41
CA GLY A 533 -3.51 67.77 15.38
C GLY A 533 -4.14 68.68 16.44
N ARG A 534 -4.15 70.01 16.24
CA ARG A 534 -4.83 70.95 17.13
C ARG A 534 -6.29 71.11 16.71
N ARG A 535 -7.21 71.10 17.67
CA ARG A 535 -8.64 71.34 17.44
C ARG A 535 -8.87 72.78 16.96
N VAL A 536 -9.70 72.94 15.94
CA VAL A 536 -10.07 74.22 15.32
C VAL A 536 -11.59 74.39 15.43
N GLU A 537 -12.04 75.40 16.16
CA GLU A 537 -13.48 75.64 16.38
C GLU A 537 -14.14 76.34 15.19
N ASN A 538 -13.41 77.21 14.49
CA ASN A 538 -13.90 77.97 13.34
C ASN A 538 -12.97 77.77 12.14
N PRO A 539 -13.12 76.68 11.38
CA PRO A 539 -12.26 76.40 10.23
C PRO A 539 -12.48 77.45 9.13
N THR A 540 -11.41 78.12 8.72
CA THR A 540 -11.37 78.96 7.51
C THR A 540 -10.91 78.14 6.30
N ARG A 541 -10.78 78.75 5.12
CA ARG A 541 -10.31 78.07 3.90
C ARG A 541 -8.99 77.31 4.14
N GLY A 542 -9.02 75.99 3.98
CA GLY A 542 -7.86 75.14 4.30
C GLY A 542 -8.17 73.65 4.32
N VAL A 543 -7.14 72.85 4.66
CA VAL A 543 -7.26 71.38 4.80
C VAL A 543 -7.27 71.02 6.28
N TYR A 544 -8.26 70.22 6.68
CA TYR A 544 -8.46 69.78 8.07
C TYR A 544 -8.66 68.27 8.14
N ILE A 545 -8.49 67.70 9.33
CA ILE A 545 -8.87 66.33 9.65
C ILE A 545 -10.21 66.34 10.36
N VAL A 546 -11.20 65.65 9.80
CA VAL A 546 -12.52 65.43 10.41
C VAL A 546 -12.80 63.94 10.34
N ASN A 547 -13.06 63.31 11.49
CA ASN A 547 -13.32 61.85 11.59
C ASN A 547 -12.26 61.00 10.87
N GLY A 548 -10.98 61.35 11.04
CA GLY A 548 -9.83 60.64 10.45
C GLY A 548 -9.62 60.85 8.95
N LYS A 549 -10.40 61.72 8.28
CA LYS A 549 -10.27 62.01 6.85
C LYS A 549 -9.84 63.46 6.60
N LYS A 550 -9.02 63.68 5.56
CA LYS A 550 -8.69 65.02 5.06
C LYS A 550 -9.91 65.64 4.38
N VAL A 551 -10.35 66.79 4.86
CA VAL A 551 -11.47 67.57 4.32
C VAL A 551 -10.95 68.95 3.93
N VAL A 552 -11.37 69.44 2.77
CA VAL A 552 -11.04 70.80 2.30
C VAL A 552 -12.23 71.71 2.58
N VAL A 553 -12.04 72.71 3.43
CA VAL A 553 -12.99 73.80 3.65
C VAL A 553 -12.69 74.87 2.60
N LYS A 554 -13.67 75.19 1.76
CA LYS A 554 -13.56 76.10 0.61
C LYS A 554 -14.17 77.47 0.87
#